data_AF-A0A6A5Y8L3-F1
#
_entry.id   AF-A0A6A5Y8L3-F1
#
_cell.length_a   1.000
_cell.length_b   1.000
_cell.length_c   1.000
_cell.angle_alpha   90.00
_cell.angle_beta   90.00
_cell.angle_gamma   90.00
#
_symmetry.space_group_name_H-M   'P 1'
#
loop_
_entity.id
_entity.type
_entity.pdbx_description
1 polymer ?
#
loop_
_entity_poly.entity_id
_entity_poly.type
_entity_poly.pdbx_seq_one_letter_code
_entity_poly.pdbx_strand_id
1 'polypeptide(L)'
;MCQRFGAFATALLGYFIGRTLAVPTVQVKGSKFFTSEGKQFYIKGVAYAEPSDSDTMIDRFNSLVDADACERDAQIIADLGANVIRPYSVDPTLNHDACMSAFEKKGIYVIVDVPSPTISINRLTPEWTISMRDEFMKVIDGFSKYDNLLAFVASNEVITNVNNTKAAPYVRAAIADLKAYRDLQGYRNIPIGYSDAFDASVREETLNYFNCGDQESAADFFAANVYTWCNDDDTMAKTGYDSLYKEIEGYSIPYFFSETGCNQGGSRSKGPNRSFKDQAAVLGREMNDRLSGNIIYEYFQNVNNYGLVSVSGTSVSKFSDYSRLQQAWKTLSPDGVKSEDYSPTLTARSCPTSRSGSWEVNANAELPTLGLSGVTTPSAPRYTSTVYPGASGSSLSSGGPTDSNKENSPATNKPNSSQGESSGSSPGLSVGAIAGIVIGVLVVVGLILSFTLLCLWRKRKIRKLNEGLKAASGPLNPESDKIAVASEDPDERKTSSYYGSSYAELEPQHRAAELDPSRGYAAPLPANELSTQGPLGYSELPPGGDTSQVYMAPPVQNQTQTAPEPSPHVQRQREIEMNWLESEEARIRQRRELLRQQGGGN
;
A
#
# COMPACT_ATOMS: atom_id res chain seq x y z
N MET A 1 14.61 -11.62 67.26
CA MET A 1 13.63 -10.54 67.44
C MET A 1 13.79 -9.57 66.27
N CYS A 2 12.81 -9.60 65.36
CA CYS A 2 12.49 -8.67 64.27
C CYS A 2 13.55 -8.11 63.28
N GLN A 3 13.11 -8.07 62.01
CA GLN A 3 13.58 -7.26 60.88
C GLN A 3 14.76 -7.75 60.04
N ARG A 4 14.56 -8.80 59.23
CA ARG A 4 15.13 -8.91 57.85
C ARG A 4 14.25 -9.81 56.96
N PHE A 5 13.02 -9.38 56.68
CA PHE A 5 12.12 -10.03 55.72
C PHE A 5 11.55 -8.99 54.73
N GLY A 6 12.45 -8.28 54.02
CA GLY A 6 12.08 -7.18 53.13
C GLY A 6 12.81 -7.19 51.79
N ALA A 7 13.11 -8.36 51.22
CA ALA A 7 13.84 -8.43 49.94
C ALA A 7 13.38 -9.55 48.99
N PHE A 8 12.20 -10.16 49.21
CA PHE A 8 11.68 -11.22 48.34
C PHE A 8 10.31 -10.91 47.69
N ALA A 9 9.84 -9.66 47.77
CA ALA A 9 8.60 -9.22 47.12
C ALA A 9 8.81 -8.43 45.81
N THR A 10 10.05 -8.13 45.41
CA THR A 10 10.38 -7.34 44.20
C THR A 10 10.90 -8.16 43.02
N ALA A 11 10.88 -9.50 43.09
CA ALA A 11 11.33 -10.36 42.00
C ALA A 11 10.19 -11.09 41.25
N LEU A 12 8.93 -10.78 41.56
CA LEU A 12 7.74 -11.33 40.88
C LEU A 12 6.96 -10.29 40.05
N LEU A 13 7.48 -9.07 39.92
CA LEU A 13 6.95 -8.02 39.02
C LEU A 13 7.75 -7.86 37.72
N GLY A 14 8.72 -8.75 37.46
CA GLY A 14 9.63 -8.68 36.30
C GLY A 14 9.42 -9.78 35.26
N TYR A 15 8.29 -10.48 35.30
CA TYR A 15 7.87 -11.41 34.24
C TYR A 15 6.55 -10.95 33.61
N PHE A 16 6.41 -9.64 33.39
CA PHE A 16 5.75 -9.25 32.16
C PHE A 16 6.72 -9.62 31.06
N ILE A 17 6.50 -10.78 30.43
CA ILE A 17 6.82 -10.95 29.02
C ILE A 17 6.40 -9.62 28.40
N GLY A 18 7.36 -8.85 27.88
CA GLY A 18 7.06 -7.70 27.06
C GLY A 18 6.26 -8.23 25.88
N ARG A 19 4.94 -8.32 26.05
CA ARG A 19 4.03 -8.32 24.93
C ARG A 19 4.28 -6.96 24.33
N THR A 20 5.10 -6.93 23.28
CA THR A 20 4.97 -5.88 22.28
C THR A 20 3.49 -5.83 21.98
N LEU A 21 2.79 -4.84 22.54
CA LEU A 21 1.41 -4.58 22.15
C LEU A 21 1.49 -4.39 20.63
N ALA A 22 0.71 -5.18 19.90
CA ALA A 22 0.59 -4.99 18.46
C ALA A 22 0.25 -3.53 18.21
N VAL A 23 0.77 -2.96 17.11
CA VAL A 23 0.54 -1.53 16.86
C VAL A 23 -0.96 -1.26 16.74
N PRO A 24 -1.45 -0.11 17.22
CA PRO A 24 -2.87 0.22 17.11
C PRO A 24 -3.35 0.17 15.65
N THR A 25 -4.31 -0.69 15.33
CA THR A 25 -4.86 -0.74 13.97
C THR A 25 -5.44 0.61 13.56
N VAL A 26 -5.37 0.96 12.28
CA VAL A 26 -5.94 2.21 11.75
C VAL A 26 -7.25 1.92 11.03
N GLN A 27 -8.23 2.80 11.22
CA GLN A 27 -9.55 2.76 10.62
C GLN A 27 -10.00 4.14 10.15
N VAL A 28 -10.95 4.16 9.23
CA VAL A 28 -11.60 5.38 8.75
C VAL A 28 -12.79 5.74 9.65
N LYS A 29 -12.92 7.03 9.98
CA LYS A 29 -14.15 7.61 10.54
C LYS A 29 -14.37 8.94 9.84
N GLY A 30 -15.43 9.05 9.03
CA GLY A 30 -15.64 10.20 8.14
C GLY A 30 -14.40 10.49 7.31
N SER A 31 -14.02 11.77 7.18
CA SER A 31 -12.87 12.19 6.38
C SER A 31 -11.49 12.05 7.03
N LYS A 32 -11.35 11.24 8.08
CA LYS A 32 -10.09 11.13 8.85
C LYS A 32 -9.76 9.67 9.19
N PHE A 33 -8.46 9.39 9.30
CA PHE A 33 -7.96 8.14 9.86
C PHE A 33 -7.78 8.26 11.38
N PHE A 34 -8.08 7.19 12.10
CA PHE A 34 -7.84 7.08 13.54
C PHE A 34 -7.21 5.74 13.88
N THR A 35 -6.29 5.74 14.84
CA THR A 35 -5.84 4.52 15.49
C THR A 35 -6.98 3.92 16.33
N SER A 36 -6.91 2.63 16.63
CA SER A 36 -7.85 1.95 17.53
C SER A 36 -7.86 2.52 18.96
N GLU A 37 -6.83 3.27 19.32
CA GLU A 37 -6.73 4.04 20.57
C GLU A 37 -7.42 5.42 20.49
N GLY A 38 -7.97 5.78 19.33
CA GLY A 38 -8.72 7.01 19.12
C GLY A 38 -7.89 8.25 18.78
N LYS A 39 -6.60 8.10 18.45
CA LYS A 39 -5.76 9.22 17.98
C LYS A 39 -5.91 9.40 16.47
N GLN A 40 -6.13 10.62 15.99
CA GLN A 40 -6.09 10.89 14.55
C GLN A 40 -4.72 10.52 13.98
N PHE A 41 -4.72 9.78 12.89
CA PHE A 41 -3.53 9.30 12.21
C PHE A 41 -3.22 10.18 11.00
N TYR A 42 -1.99 10.69 10.95
CA TYR A 42 -1.46 11.45 9.81
C TYR A 42 -0.32 10.66 9.17
N ILE A 43 -0.33 10.60 7.85
CA ILE A 43 0.64 9.86 7.04
C ILE A 43 1.88 10.74 6.86
N LYS A 44 3.03 10.24 7.34
CA LYS A 44 4.37 10.63 6.92
C LYS A 44 4.98 9.42 6.24
N GLY A 45 4.74 9.30 4.94
CA GLY A 45 5.04 8.09 4.19
C GLY A 45 6.28 8.20 3.31
N VAL A 46 6.84 7.05 2.94
CA VAL A 46 7.77 6.93 1.81
C VAL A 46 7.32 5.81 0.88
N ALA A 47 7.42 6.03 -0.43
CA ALA A 47 7.22 4.98 -1.40
C ALA A 47 8.38 3.96 -1.29
N TYR A 48 8.05 2.67 -1.22
CA TYR A 48 8.99 1.60 -0.90
C TYR A 48 8.89 0.50 -1.96
N ALA A 49 9.56 0.73 -3.08
CA ALA A 49 9.73 -0.26 -4.14
C ALA A 49 11.22 -0.48 -4.36
N GLU A 50 11.71 -1.65 -3.93
CA GLU A 50 13.12 -1.97 -4.06
C GLU A 50 13.50 -2.12 -5.53
N PRO A 51 14.57 -1.45 -6.01
CA PRO A 51 15.12 -1.75 -7.32
C PRO A 51 15.65 -3.17 -7.34
N SER A 52 15.24 -3.93 -8.35
CA SER A 52 15.70 -5.29 -8.57
C SER A 52 16.24 -5.44 -9.99
N ASP A 53 17.40 -6.07 -10.10
CA ASP A 53 18.04 -6.43 -11.38
C ASP A 53 17.41 -7.69 -11.99
N SER A 54 16.33 -8.22 -11.42
CA SER A 54 15.67 -9.43 -11.93
C SER A 54 15.22 -9.24 -13.38
N ASP A 55 15.25 -10.34 -14.15
CA ASP A 55 14.74 -10.36 -15.52
C ASP A 55 13.21 -10.40 -15.58
N THR A 56 12.52 -10.73 -14.48
CA THR A 56 11.04 -10.76 -14.45
C THR A 56 10.46 -9.49 -13.83
N MET A 57 9.40 -8.97 -14.47
CA MET A 57 8.73 -7.76 -13.98
C MET A 57 8.13 -7.94 -12.59
N ILE A 58 7.71 -9.15 -12.19
CA ILE A 58 7.11 -9.34 -10.86
C ILE A 58 8.17 -9.28 -9.75
N ASP A 59 9.33 -9.91 -9.97
CA ASP A 59 10.45 -9.87 -9.02
C ASP A 59 11.11 -8.48 -8.95
N ARG A 60 10.93 -7.65 -9.98
CA ARG A 60 11.40 -6.26 -10.00
C ARG A 60 10.67 -5.36 -9.01
N PHE A 61 9.43 -5.70 -8.66
CA PHE A 61 8.59 -4.85 -7.83
C PHE A 61 8.06 -5.55 -6.58
N ASN A 62 8.44 -6.81 -6.36
CA ASN A 62 8.04 -7.55 -5.18
C ASN A 62 8.82 -7.08 -3.94
N SER A 63 8.26 -6.10 -3.27
CA SER A 63 8.80 -5.59 -2.01
C SER A 63 8.27 -6.42 -0.84
N LEU A 64 8.96 -6.39 0.31
CA LEU A 64 8.56 -7.06 1.56
C LEU A 64 8.79 -8.58 1.64
N VAL A 65 9.87 -9.10 1.05
CA VAL A 65 10.23 -10.53 1.18
C VAL A 65 11.63 -10.79 1.75
N ASP A 66 12.54 -9.81 1.69
CA ASP A 66 13.88 -9.89 2.29
C ASP A 66 13.85 -9.33 3.72
N ALA A 67 13.91 -10.24 4.70
CA ALA A 67 13.84 -9.89 6.12
C ALA A 67 14.98 -8.97 6.58
N ASP A 68 16.20 -9.17 6.09
CA ASP A 68 17.37 -8.41 6.51
C ASP A 68 17.34 -7.00 5.90
N ALA A 69 16.92 -6.89 4.64
CA ALA A 69 16.69 -5.61 3.99
C ALA A 69 15.58 -4.82 4.71
N CYS A 70 14.45 -5.47 5.00
CA CYS A 70 13.33 -4.85 5.70
C CYS A 70 13.70 -4.38 7.12
N GLU A 71 14.44 -5.15 7.92
CA GLU A 71 14.86 -4.73 9.27
C GLU A 71 15.83 -3.54 9.22
N ARG A 72 16.78 -3.56 8.28
CA ARG A 72 17.70 -2.43 8.02
C ARG A 72 16.92 -1.17 7.64
N ASP A 73 16.02 -1.27 6.67
CA ASP A 73 15.32 -0.12 6.12
C ASP A 73 14.24 0.40 7.07
N ALA A 74 13.57 -0.47 7.83
CA ALA A 74 12.63 -0.06 8.87
C ALA A 74 13.28 0.86 9.90
N GLN A 75 14.52 0.59 10.34
CA GLN A 75 15.23 1.50 11.24
C GLN A 75 15.53 2.84 10.58
N ILE A 76 15.98 2.85 9.32
CA ILE A 76 16.33 4.08 8.60
C ILE A 76 15.10 4.94 8.30
N ILE A 77 13.97 4.31 7.97
CA ILE A 77 12.68 4.97 7.73
C ILE A 77 12.11 5.51 9.05
N ALA A 78 12.26 4.78 10.16
CA ALA A 78 11.89 5.28 11.47
C ALA A 78 12.74 6.49 11.88
N ASP A 79 14.06 6.44 11.66
CA ASP A 79 14.98 7.55 11.93
C ASP A 79 14.67 8.79 11.08
N LEU A 80 14.12 8.60 9.87
CA LEU A 80 13.64 9.69 9.02
C LEU A 80 12.44 10.41 9.64
N GLY A 81 11.67 9.72 10.48
CA GLY A 81 10.42 10.18 11.08
C GLY A 81 9.17 9.77 10.28
N ALA A 82 9.31 8.83 9.34
CA ALA A 82 8.18 8.25 8.62
C ALA A 82 7.46 7.20 9.49
N ASN A 83 6.16 7.07 9.26
CA ASN A 83 5.28 6.09 9.91
C ASN A 83 4.50 5.24 8.90
N VAL A 84 4.69 5.43 7.59
CA VAL A 84 4.05 4.65 6.54
C VAL A 84 5.07 4.31 5.46
N ILE A 85 4.96 3.10 4.91
CA ILE A 85 5.54 2.75 3.61
C ILE A 85 4.45 2.36 2.63
N ARG A 86 4.71 2.60 1.33
CA ARG A 86 3.84 2.17 0.24
C ARG A 86 4.61 1.35 -0.79
N PRO A 87 4.63 0.00 -0.70
CA PRO A 87 4.98 -0.85 -1.82
C PRO A 87 3.90 -0.83 -2.91
N TYR A 88 4.33 -0.70 -4.16
CA TYR A 88 3.42 -0.67 -5.32
C TYR A 88 3.03 -2.05 -5.85
N SER A 89 3.68 -3.11 -5.38
CA SER A 89 3.38 -4.49 -5.75
C SER A 89 3.91 -5.43 -4.67
N VAL A 90 3.22 -6.53 -4.48
CA VAL A 90 3.58 -7.63 -3.58
C VAL A 90 3.20 -8.96 -4.23
N ASP A 91 3.95 -10.02 -3.97
CA ASP A 91 3.57 -11.38 -4.37
C ASP A 91 2.82 -12.08 -3.23
N PRO A 92 1.49 -12.23 -3.30
CA PRO A 92 0.69 -12.80 -2.23
C PRO A 92 0.95 -14.29 -1.96
N THR A 93 1.76 -14.96 -2.78
CA THR A 93 2.13 -16.36 -2.59
C THR A 93 3.34 -16.55 -1.66
N LEU A 94 4.04 -15.46 -1.33
CA LEU A 94 5.22 -15.47 -0.49
C LEU A 94 4.91 -15.10 0.97
N ASN A 95 5.88 -15.34 1.85
CA ASN A 95 5.75 -14.99 3.26
C ASN A 95 6.30 -13.59 3.55
N HIS A 96 5.41 -12.68 3.96
CA HIS A 96 5.75 -11.30 4.33
C HIS A 96 5.90 -11.06 5.83
N ASP A 97 5.74 -12.08 6.68
CA ASP A 97 5.67 -11.96 8.14
C ASP A 97 6.90 -11.23 8.72
N ALA A 98 8.09 -11.56 8.23
CA ALA A 98 9.33 -10.98 8.74
C ALA A 98 9.42 -9.48 8.43
N CYS A 99 9.11 -9.07 7.21
CA CYS A 99 9.10 -7.66 6.81
C CYS A 99 8.01 -6.87 7.52
N MET A 100 6.78 -7.39 7.54
CA MET A 100 5.67 -6.74 8.23
C MET A 100 5.98 -6.54 9.72
N SER A 101 6.58 -7.55 10.36
CA SER A 101 7.04 -7.46 11.75
C SER A 101 8.19 -6.45 11.95
N ALA A 102 9.13 -6.36 11.02
CA ALA A 102 10.22 -5.39 11.07
C ALA A 102 9.69 -3.94 11.07
N PHE A 103 8.76 -3.63 10.17
CA PHE A 103 8.10 -2.32 10.11
C PHE A 103 7.20 -2.08 11.33
N GLU A 104 6.43 -3.08 11.76
CA GLU A 104 5.56 -2.98 12.94
C GLU A 104 6.35 -2.63 14.21
N LYS A 105 7.51 -3.27 14.45
CA LYS A 105 8.38 -2.97 15.62
C LYS A 105 8.85 -1.53 15.66
N LYS A 106 8.83 -0.82 14.54
CA LYS A 106 9.18 0.60 14.43
C LYS A 106 7.96 1.52 14.39
N GLY A 107 6.75 0.98 14.53
CA GLY A 107 5.51 1.75 14.42
C GLY A 107 5.19 2.20 13.00
N ILE A 108 5.73 1.49 11.99
CA ILE A 108 5.54 1.81 10.57
C ILE A 108 4.39 0.94 10.03
N TYR A 109 3.42 1.60 9.43
CA TYR A 109 2.29 1.00 8.76
C TYR A 109 2.56 0.81 7.26
N VAL A 110 1.77 -0.04 6.62
CA VAL A 110 1.93 -0.35 5.20
C VAL A 110 0.63 -0.05 4.46
N ILE A 111 0.72 0.69 3.35
CA ILE A 111 -0.34 0.79 2.34
C ILE A 111 0.07 -0.08 1.16
N VAL A 112 -0.75 -1.07 0.82
CA VAL A 112 -0.42 -2.03 -0.24
C VAL A 112 -1.28 -1.76 -1.47
N ASP A 113 -0.64 -1.52 -2.60
CA ASP A 113 -1.31 -1.58 -3.90
C ASP A 113 -1.61 -3.05 -4.23
N VAL A 114 -2.89 -3.38 -4.49
CA VAL A 114 -3.27 -4.74 -4.90
C VAL A 114 -2.95 -5.06 -6.37
N PRO A 115 -2.92 -4.09 -7.30
CA PRO A 115 -2.44 -4.36 -8.65
C PRO A 115 -0.94 -4.63 -8.67
N SER A 116 -0.50 -5.29 -9.75
CA SER A 116 0.90 -5.40 -10.12
C SER A 116 1.10 -4.82 -11.53
N PRO A 117 2.35 -4.61 -11.96
CA PRO A 117 2.64 -4.19 -13.34
C PRO A 117 2.12 -5.16 -14.41
N THR A 118 1.88 -6.43 -14.06
CA THR A 118 1.36 -7.46 -14.98
C THR A 118 -0.15 -7.68 -14.85
N ILE A 119 -0.74 -7.33 -13.70
CA ILE A 119 -2.17 -7.53 -13.42
C ILE A 119 -2.74 -6.22 -12.89
N SER A 120 -3.33 -5.44 -13.80
CA SER A 120 -3.94 -4.15 -13.50
C SER A 120 -5.00 -3.80 -14.54
N ILE A 121 -5.88 -2.84 -14.20
CA ILE A 121 -6.87 -2.31 -15.14
C ILE A 121 -6.15 -1.47 -16.19
N ASN A 122 -6.23 -1.89 -17.46
CA ASN A 122 -5.65 -1.14 -18.56
C ASN A 122 -6.48 0.11 -18.87
N ARG A 123 -5.89 1.30 -18.70
CA ARG A 123 -6.59 2.58 -18.94
C ARG A 123 -7.08 2.79 -20.38
N LEU A 124 -6.48 2.14 -21.37
CA LEU A 124 -6.84 2.29 -22.78
C LEU A 124 -7.97 1.35 -23.19
N THR A 125 -7.96 0.13 -22.65
CA THR A 125 -8.95 -0.92 -22.89
C THR A 125 -9.42 -1.47 -21.55
N PRO A 126 -10.18 -0.69 -20.77
CA PRO A 126 -10.47 -1.03 -19.40
C PRO A 126 -11.41 -2.22 -19.32
N GLU A 127 -11.03 -3.18 -18.48
CA GLU A 127 -11.83 -4.33 -18.13
C GLU A 127 -11.60 -4.68 -16.66
N TRP A 128 -12.59 -5.36 -16.07
CA TRP A 128 -12.49 -5.97 -14.75
C TRP A 128 -12.85 -7.44 -14.92
N THR A 129 -11.86 -8.33 -14.74
CA THR A 129 -12.00 -9.75 -15.07
C THR A 129 -11.87 -10.63 -13.83
N ILE A 130 -12.42 -11.84 -13.89
CA ILE A 130 -12.36 -12.81 -12.78
C ILE A 130 -10.90 -13.10 -12.40
N SER A 131 -10.01 -13.21 -13.39
CA SER A 131 -8.58 -13.43 -13.14
C SER A 131 -7.97 -12.29 -12.32
N MET A 132 -8.21 -11.03 -12.70
CA MET A 132 -7.71 -9.87 -11.94
C MET A 132 -8.30 -9.83 -10.52
N ARG A 133 -9.62 -10.04 -10.40
CA ARG A 133 -10.32 -10.09 -9.12
C ARG A 133 -9.71 -11.13 -8.18
N ASP A 134 -9.53 -12.36 -8.66
CA ASP A 134 -9.04 -13.46 -7.86
C ASP A 134 -7.58 -13.24 -7.43
N GLU A 135 -6.74 -12.63 -8.27
CA GLU A 135 -5.37 -12.24 -7.87
C GLU A 135 -5.36 -11.12 -6.83
N PHE A 136 -6.22 -10.11 -6.97
CA PHE A 136 -6.33 -9.03 -5.98
C PHE A 136 -6.84 -9.56 -4.63
N MET A 137 -7.77 -10.52 -4.65
CA MET A 137 -8.26 -11.20 -3.44
C MET A 137 -7.14 -11.95 -2.71
N LYS A 138 -6.17 -12.55 -3.42
CA LYS A 138 -5.01 -13.20 -2.78
C LYS A 138 -4.15 -12.19 -2.01
N VAL A 139 -3.99 -10.97 -2.54
CA VAL A 139 -3.30 -9.89 -1.81
C VAL A 139 -4.06 -9.51 -0.54
N ILE A 140 -5.39 -9.39 -0.62
CA ILE A 140 -6.22 -9.16 0.57
C ILE A 140 -6.03 -10.28 1.60
N ASP A 141 -6.04 -11.54 1.17
CA ASP A 141 -5.85 -12.70 2.05
C ASP A 141 -4.48 -12.73 2.72
N GLY A 142 -3.42 -12.44 1.96
CA GLY A 142 -2.04 -12.45 2.45
C GLY A 142 -1.74 -11.36 3.48
N PHE A 143 -2.43 -10.21 3.39
CA PHE A 143 -2.10 -9.02 4.17
C PHE A 143 -3.12 -8.66 5.25
N SER A 144 -4.38 -9.10 5.17
CA SER A 144 -5.43 -8.70 6.13
C SER A 144 -5.18 -9.14 7.58
N LYS A 145 -4.23 -10.04 7.81
CA LYS A 145 -3.82 -10.52 9.14
C LYS A 145 -2.90 -9.57 9.92
N TYR A 146 -2.30 -8.56 9.28
CA TYR A 146 -1.33 -7.67 9.92
C TYR A 146 -2.01 -6.44 10.55
N ASP A 147 -1.68 -6.14 11.80
CA ASP A 147 -2.25 -4.98 12.52
C ASP A 147 -1.71 -3.64 11.98
N ASN A 148 -0.47 -3.62 11.47
CA ASN A 148 0.14 -2.46 10.82
C ASN A 148 -0.24 -2.30 9.34
N LEU A 149 -1.16 -3.10 8.78
CA LEU A 149 -1.72 -2.82 7.47
C LEU A 149 -2.70 -1.63 7.56
N LEU A 150 -2.36 -0.50 6.94
CA LEU A 150 -3.16 0.70 6.96
C LEU A 150 -4.35 0.62 5.99
N ALA A 151 -4.08 0.25 4.74
CA ALA A 151 -5.02 0.38 3.64
C ALA A 151 -4.60 -0.44 2.41
N PHE A 152 -5.56 -0.71 1.52
CA PHE A 152 -5.32 -1.22 0.17
C PHE A 152 -5.62 -0.14 -0.89
N VAL A 153 -4.75 -0.02 -1.89
CA VAL A 153 -5.02 0.79 -3.10
C VAL A 153 -5.49 -0.15 -4.20
N ALA A 154 -6.75 -0.01 -4.62
CA ALA A 154 -7.38 -0.86 -5.64
C ALA A 154 -6.87 -0.58 -7.06
N SER A 155 -6.38 0.63 -7.32
CA SER A 155 -5.80 1.06 -8.59
C SER A 155 -4.99 2.35 -8.42
N ASN A 156 -3.98 2.52 -9.27
CA ASN A 156 -3.10 3.67 -9.30
C ASN A 156 -3.10 4.31 -10.70
N GLU A 157 -3.47 5.59 -10.79
CA GLU A 157 -3.41 6.41 -12.00
C GLU A 157 -4.06 5.77 -13.24
N VAL A 158 -5.19 5.08 -13.06
CA VAL A 158 -5.96 4.55 -14.21
C VAL A 158 -6.61 5.69 -15.01
N ILE A 159 -7.25 6.66 -14.33
CA ILE A 159 -7.79 7.86 -14.96
C ILE A 159 -6.69 8.92 -14.94
N THR A 160 -6.30 9.40 -16.12
CA THR A 160 -5.18 10.37 -16.25
C THR A 160 -5.47 11.54 -17.17
N ASN A 161 -6.60 11.53 -17.89
CA ASN A 161 -7.07 12.63 -18.74
C ASN A 161 -8.49 12.32 -19.26
N VAL A 162 -9.05 13.27 -20.02
CA VAL A 162 -10.38 13.15 -20.63
C VAL A 162 -10.57 11.89 -21.49
N ASN A 163 -9.51 11.34 -22.10
CA ASN A 163 -9.62 10.24 -23.06
C ASN A 163 -9.81 8.86 -22.40
N ASN A 164 -9.56 8.74 -21.08
CA ASN A 164 -9.66 7.46 -20.37
C ASN A 164 -10.62 7.49 -19.17
N THR A 165 -11.49 8.48 -19.06
CA THR A 165 -12.52 8.56 -18.00
C THR A 165 -13.44 7.34 -17.96
N LYS A 166 -13.67 6.68 -19.10
CA LYS A 166 -14.43 5.42 -19.21
C LYS A 166 -13.83 4.25 -18.41
N ALA A 167 -12.60 4.35 -17.91
CA ALA A 167 -12.02 3.36 -17.02
C ALA A 167 -12.54 3.44 -15.58
N ALA A 168 -13.11 4.59 -15.16
CA ALA A 168 -13.54 4.81 -13.78
C ALA A 168 -14.58 3.80 -13.24
N PRO A 169 -15.59 3.36 -14.01
CA PRO A 169 -16.51 2.31 -13.57
C PRO A 169 -15.82 1.00 -13.19
N TYR A 170 -14.75 0.60 -13.89
CA TYR A 170 -14.02 -0.64 -13.63
C TYR A 170 -13.21 -0.56 -12.33
N VAL A 171 -12.57 0.58 -12.07
CA VAL A 171 -11.88 0.82 -10.80
C VAL A 171 -12.88 0.79 -9.64
N ARG A 172 -14.05 1.41 -9.82
CA ARG A 172 -15.10 1.44 -8.80
C ARG A 172 -15.72 0.06 -8.58
N ALA A 173 -15.87 -0.74 -9.63
CA ALA A 173 -16.29 -2.15 -9.54
C ALA A 173 -15.26 -2.99 -8.77
N ALA A 174 -13.96 -2.81 -9.04
CA ALA A 174 -12.90 -3.48 -8.28
C ALA A 174 -12.96 -3.12 -6.79
N ILE A 175 -13.12 -1.84 -6.45
CA ILE A 175 -13.30 -1.40 -5.05
C ILE A 175 -14.50 -2.11 -4.41
N ALA A 176 -15.65 -2.14 -5.08
CA ALA A 176 -16.86 -2.78 -4.58
C ALA A 176 -16.66 -4.28 -4.31
N ASP A 177 -16.14 -5.02 -5.29
CA ASP A 177 -15.91 -6.47 -5.19
C ASP A 177 -14.88 -6.81 -4.11
N LEU A 178 -13.82 -6.03 -3.97
CA LEU A 178 -12.79 -6.24 -2.96
C LEU A 178 -13.29 -5.93 -1.54
N LYS A 179 -14.12 -4.90 -1.37
CA LYS A 179 -14.79 -4.61 -0.09
C LYS A 179 -15.75 -5.73 0.29
N ALA A 180 -16.60 -6.15 -0.65
CA ALA A 180 -17.51 -7.27 -0.45
C ALA A 180 -16.75 -8.56 -0.09
N TYR A 181 -15.60 -8.81 -0.70
CA TYR A 181 -14.75 -9.95 -0.37
C TYR A 181 -14.16 -9.84 1.04
N ARG A 182 -13.55 -8.70 1.39
CA ARG A 182 -13.00 -8.43 2.72
C ARG A 182 -14.05 -8.71 3.81
N ASP A 183 -15.27 -8.22 3.59
CA ASP A 183 -16.37 -8.34 4.53
C ASP A 183 -16.87 -9.79 4.62
N LEU A 184 -16.98 -10.50 3.48
CA LEU A 184 -17.32 -11.92 3.42
C LEU A 184 -16.33 -12.79 4.19
N GLN A 185 -15.03 -12.47 4.12
CA GLN A 185 -13.98 -13.20 4.83
C GLN A 185 -13.94 -12.87 6.34
N GLY A 186 -14.68 -11.86 6.79
CA GLY A 186 -14.68 -11.40 8.18
C GLY A 186 -13.37 -10.72 8.58
N TYR A 187 -12.65 -10.13 7.62
CA TYR A 187 -11.44 -9.38 7.93
C TYR A 187 -11.75 -8.08 8.68
N ARG A 188 -10.72 -7.50 9.30
CA ARG A 188 -10.79 -6.11 9.77
C ARG A 188 -11.23 -5.23 8.60
N ASN A 189 -12.04 -4.21 8.88
CA ASN A 189 -12.47 -3.20 7.90
C ASN A 189 -11.30 -2.30 7.47
N ILE A 190 -10.28 -2.91 6.84
CA ILE A 190 -9.13 -2.24 6.23
C ILE A 190 -9.66 -1.44 5.05
N PRO A 191 -9.42 -0.12 5.00
CA PRO A 191 -9.96 0.74 3.96
C PRO A 191 -9.37 0.40 2.58
N ILE A 192 -10.23 0.38 1.57
CA ILE A 192 -9.87 0.14 0.17
C ILE A 192 -10.19 1.39 -0.65
N GLY A 193 -9.19 1.97 -1.31
CA GLY A 193 -9.32 3.27 -1.99
C GLY A 193 -8.60 3.36 -3.33
N TYR A 194 -8.46 4.59 -3.83
CA TYR A 194 -7.90 4.90 -5.14
C TYR A 194 -6.77 5.93 -5.04
N SER A 195 -5.75 5.78 -5.88
CA SER A 195 -4.63 6.72 -6.04
C SER A 195 -4.70 7.35 -7.44
N ASP A 196 -4.98 8.65 -7.51
CA ASP A 196 -5.25 9.43 -8.72
C ASP A 196 -3.99 10.11 -9.29
N ALA A 197 -4.01 10.39 -10.60
CA ALA A 197 -2.89 11.04 -11.31
C ALA A 197 -2.85 12.57 -11.16
N PHE A 198 -3.86 13.17 -10.51
CA PHE A 198 -3.96 14.61 -10.27
C PHE A 198 -4.06 15.49 -11.54
N ASP A 199 -4.63 14.96 -12.63
CA ASP A 199 -4.78 15.71 -13.87
C ASP A 199 -5.94 16.71 -13.81
N ALA A 200 -5.63 18.00 -13.97
CA ALA A 200 -6.59 19.08 -13.81
C ALA A 200 -7.80 19.01 -14.77
N SER A 201 -7.72 18.28 -15.90
CA SER A 201 -8.82 18.18 -16.87
C SER A 201 -9.95 17.26 -16.42
N VAL A 202 -9.69 16.40 -15.43
CA VAL A 202 -10.64 15.38 -14.93
C VAL A 202 -10.63 15.23 -13.41
N ARG A 203 -9.80 16.01 -12.70
CA ARG A 203 -9.55 15.87 -11.26
C ARG A 203 -10.82 16.00 -10.43
N GLU A 204 -11.62 17.05 -10.67
CA GLU A 204 -12.85 17.30 -9.90
C GLU A 204 -13.87 16.18 -10.12
N GLU A 205 -14.07 15.76 -11.37
CA GLU A 205 -15.00 14.68 -11.70
C GLU A 205 -14.54 13.35 -11.11
N THR A 206 -13.24 13.05 -11.18
CA THR A 206 -12.67 11.82 -10.61
C THR A 206 -12.84 11.81 -9.10
N LEU A 207 -12.47 12.89 -8.42
CA LEU A 207 -12.65 13.06 -6.98
C LEU A 207 -14.12 12.87 -6.57
N ASN A 208 -15.05 13.52 -7.26
CA ASN A 208 -16.48 13.42 -6.96
C ASN A 208 -17.01 12.01 -7.23
N TYR A 209 -16.60 11.36 -8.33
CA TYR A 209 -17.10 10.04 -8.73
C TYR A 209 -16.76 8.92 -7.74
N PHE A 210 -15.56 8.94 -7.16
CA PHE A 210 -15.13 7.91 -6.21
C PHE A 210 -15.70 8.10 -4.79
N ASN A 211 -16.36 9.22 -4.52
CA ASN A 211 -17.02 9.51 -3.25
C ASN A 211 -18.55 9.46 -3.33
N CYS A 212 -19.12 9.52 -4.53
CA CYS A 212 -20.56 9.63 -4.72
C CYS A 212 -21.31 8.30 -4.63
N GLY A 213 -22.64 8.36 -4.51
CA GLY A 213 -23.52 7.19 -4.58
C GLY A 213 -23.35 6.23 -3.39
N ASP A 214 -23.58 4.94 -3.64
CA ASP A 214 -23.60 3.91 -2.60
C ASP A 214 -22.23 3.69 -1.98
N GLN A 215 -22.19 3.62 -0.65
CA GLN A 215 -20.95 3.48 0.12
C GLN A 215 -20.26 2.13 -0.08
N GLU A 216 -20.98 1.10 -0.52
CA GLU A 216 -20.42 -0.21 -0.83
C GLU A 216 -19.47 -0.14 -2.04
N SER A 217 -19.74 0.75 -2.99
CA SER A 217 -18.92 0.94 -4.19
C SER A 217 -18.08 2.22 -4.17
N ALA A 218 -18.31 3.13 -3.23
CA ALA A 218 -17.44 4.29 -3.02
C ALA A 218 -16.10 3.86 -2.42
N ALA A 219 -15.05 4.64 -2.70
CA ALA A 219 -13.73 4.46 -2.12
C ALA A 219 -13.76 4.78 -0.61
N ASP A 220 -13.02 4.02 0.20
CA ASP A 220 -12.89 4.30 1.64
C ASP A 220 -11.92 5.46 1.92
N PHE A 221 -11.04 5.78 0.97
CA PHE A 221 -10.18 6.96 0.91
C PHE A 221 -9.89 7.34 -0.54
N PHE A 222 -9.48 8.58 -0.76
CA PHE A 222 -8.98 9.03 -2.06
C PHE A 222 -7.60 9.62 -1.88
N ALA A 223 -6.66 9.27 -2.73
CA ALA A 223 -5.34 9.85 -2.70
C ALA A 223 -4.94 10.33 -4.10
N ALA A 224 -3.95 11.21 -4.18
CA ALA A 224 -3.44 11.68 -5.46
C ALA A 224 -1.93 11.84 -5.45
N ASN A 225 -1.34 11.63 -6.63
CA ASN A 225 0.07 11.82 -6.91
C ASN A 225 0.31 13.29 -7.29
N VAL A 226 0.83 14.08 -6.34
CA VAL A 226 0.88 15.55 -6.45
C VAL A 226 2.31 16.08 -6.47
N TYR A 227 2.75 16.50 -7.65
CA TYR A 227 4.14 16.93 -7.92
C TYR A 227 4.29 18.42 -8.25
N THR A 228 3.31 19.26 -7.90
CA THR A 228 3.30 20.67 -8.33
C THR A 228 4.21 21.60 -7.50
N TRP A 229 4.73 21.14 -6.35
CA TRP A 229 5.66 21.90 -5.51
C TRP A 229 7.10 21.45 -5.74
N CYS A 230 7.91 22.28 -6.42
CA CYS A 230 9.24 21.91 -6.90
C CYS A 230 10.37 22.83 -6.41
N ASN A 231 10.04 24.08 -6.04
CA ASN A 231 11.03 25.13 -5.77
C ASN A 231 10.90 25.71 -4.37
N ASP A 232 11.97 26.36 -3.92
CA ASP A 232 12.06 26.96 -2.59
C ASP A 232 11.18 28.20 -2.39
N ASP A 233 10.83 28.88 -3.48
CA ASP A 233 9.96 30.05 -3.53
C ASP A 233 8.50 29.69 -3.88
N ASP A 234 8.20 28.39 -4.04
CA ASP A 234 6.85 27.94 -4.27
C ASP A 234 5.94 28.24 -3.07
N THR A 235 4.69 28.53 -3.37
CA THR A 235 3.64 28.87 -2.40
C THR A 235 2.38 28.10 -2.74
N MET A 236 1.45 28.00 -1.79
CA MET A 236 0.15 27.34 -1.98
C MET A 236 -0.56 27.77 -3.29
N ALA A 237 -0.51 29.06 -3.63
CA ALA A 237 -1.13 29.60 -4.84
C ALA A 237 -0.36 29.22 -6.12
N LYS A 238 0.99 29.28 -6.10
CA LYS A 238 1.81 28.96 -7.27
C LYS A 238 1.72 27.47 -7.64
N THR A 239 1.57 26.61 -6.64
CA THR A 239 1.50 25.15 -6.82
C THR A 239 0.08 24.64 -7.03
N GLY A 240 -0.94 25.48 -6.83
CA GLY A 240 -2.34 25.10 -6.87
C GLY A 240 -2.82 24.28 -5.66
N TYR A 241 -2.00 24.17 -4.60
CA TYR A 241 -2.41 23.51 -3.35
C TYR A 241 -3.60 24.25 -2.70
N ASP A 242 -3.72 25.56 -2.88
CA ASP A 242 -4.86 26.34 -2.38
C ASP A 242 -6.17 25.98 -3.12
N SER A 243 -6.08 25.73 -4.41
CA SER A 243 -7.21 25.35 -5.27
C SER A 243 -7.64 23.93 -4.93
N LEU A 244 -6.68 23.01 -4.80
CA LEU A 244 -6.95 21.67 -4.29
C LEU A 244 -7.62 21.69 -2.91
N TYR A 245 -7.09 22.48 -1.97
CA TYR A 245 -7.62 22.56 -0.61
C TYR A 245 -9.09 23.02 -0.57
N LYS A 246 -9.49 23.88 -1.53
CA LYS A 246 -10.90 24.25 -1.76
C LYS A 246 -11.68 23.12 -2.42
N GLU A 247 -11.12 22.46 -3.43
CA GLU A 247 -11.78 21.35 -4.14
C GLU A 247 -12.15 20.18 -3.23
N ILE A 248 -11.35 19.89 -2.21
CA ILE A 248 -11.63 18.82 -1.22
C ILE A 248 -12.50 19.28 -0.05
N GLU A 249 -12.98 20.52 -0.04
CA GLU A 249 -13.86 21.02 1.01
C GLU A 249 -15.16 20.22 1.07
N GLY A 250 -15.51 19.69 2.25
CA GLY A 250 -16.70 18.86 2.41
C GLY A 250 -16.57 17.43 1.83
N TYR A 251 -15.36 16.98 1.49
CA TYR A 251 -15.13 15.59 1.11
C TYR A 251 -15.28 14.65 2.32
N SER A 252 -16.09 13.59 2.18
CA SER A 252 -16.55 12.78 3.32
C SER A 252 -15.64 11.62 3.71
N ILE A 253 -14.61 11.32 2.90
CA ILE A 253 -13.61 10.26 3.13
C ILE A 253 -12.21 10.87 3.24
N PRO A 254 -11.22 10.18 3.83
CA PRO A 254 -9.87 10.70 3.96
C PRO A 254 -9.25 11.03 2.60
N TYR A 255 -8.58 12.18 2.55
CA TYR A 255 -7.77 12.60 1.41
C TYR A 255 -6.30 12.75 1.82
N PHE A 256 -5.37 12.20 1.05
CA PHE A 256 -3.93 12.38 1.28
C PHE A 256 -3.15 12.37 -0.04
N PHE A 257 -1.90 12.82 0.00
CA PHE A 257 -1.04 12.69 -1.17
C PHE A 257 -0.35 11.34 -1.19
N SER A 258 -0.72 10.49 -2.14
CA SER A 258 -0.14 9.16 -2.31
C SER A 258 1.27 9.19 -2.87
N GLU A 259 1.65 10.31 -3.51
CA GLU A 259 3.02 10.66 -3.90
C GLU A 259 3.22 12.18 -3.88
N THR A 260 4.41 12.64 -3.46
CA THR A 260 4.88 14.03 -3.48
C THR A 260 6.40 14.06 -3.60
N GLY A 261 6.97 15.26 -3.75
CA GLY A 261 8.42 15.47 -3.77
C GLY A 261 8.98 15.62 -5.18
N CYS A 262 8.45 16.59 -5.94
CA CYS A 262 8.95 16.96 -7.27
C CYS A 262 10.46 17.14 -7.29
N ASN A 263 11.15 16.52 -8.26
CA ASN A 263 12.60 16.64 -8.42
C ASN A 263 13.03 17.56 -9.58
N GLN A 264 12.08 18.20 -10.28
CA GLN A 264 12.38 19.03 -11.47
C GLN A 264 13.10 20.36 -11.15
N GLY A 265 12.99 20.87 -9.92
CA GLY A 265 13.70 22.07 -9.47
C GLY A 265 15.20 21.84 -9.21
N GLY A 266 15.63 20.58 -9.09
CA GLY A 266 17.03 20.20 -9.13
C GLY A 266 17.43 20.00 -10.58
N SER A 267 18.41 20.75 -11.08
CA SER A 267 19.00 20.52 -12.41
C SER A 267 19.15 19.01 -12.66
N ARG A 268 18.55 18.51 -13.75
CA ARG A 268 18.54 17.09 -14.18
C ARG A 268 19.93 16.44 -14.25
N SER A 269 20.99 17.21 -14.00
CA SER A 269 22.40 16.85 -14.03
C SER A 269 23.06 16.72 -12.65
N LYS A 270 22.35 16.92 -11.50
CA LYS A 270 22.98 16.99 -10.16
C LYS A 270 22.44 16.07 -9.05
N GLY A 271 21.59 15.09 -9.37
CA GLY A 271 21.08 14.11 -8.38
C GLY A 271 20.06 14.68 -7.37
N PRO A 272 19.64 13.89 -6.36
CA PRO A 272 18.59 14.27 -5.41
C PRO A 272 18.94 15.53 -4.59
N ASN A 273 18.17 16.61 -4.80
CA ASN A 273 18.35 17.91 -4.14
C ASN A 273 17.01 18.65 -3.89
N ARG A 274 16.01 17.96 -3.36
CA ARG A 274 14.70 18.52 -3.01
C ARG A 274 14.72 19.16 -1.64
N SER A 275 13.93 20.23 -1.46
CA SER A 275 13.84 20.96 -0.19
C SER A 275 12.70 20.54 0.73
N PHE A 276 11.66 19.92 0.19
CA PHE A 276 10.48 19.46 0.95
C PHE A 276 9.79 20.56 1.76
N LYS A 277 9.74 21.79 1.23
CA LYS A 277 9.04 22.91 1.89
C LYS A 277 7.52 22.75 1.92
N ASP A 278 6.97 21.99 0.97
CA ASP A 278 5.55 21.60 0.93
C ASP A 278 5.08 20.91 2.20
N GLN A 279 5.98 20.20 2.91
CA GLN A 279 5.66 19.48 4.14
C GLN A 279 5.10 20.41 5.23
N ALA A 280 5.55 21.66 5.27
CA ALA A 280 5.04 22.66 6.21
C ALA A 280 3.57 23.01 5.93
N ALA A 281 3.14 22.99 4.68
CA ALA A 281 1.75 23.18 4.30
C ALA A 281 0.92 21.92 4.58
N VAL A 282 1.39 20.77 4.09
CA VAL A 282 0.67 19.48 4.14
C VAL A 282 0.42 19.01 5.57
N LEU A 283 1.44 19.09 6.43
CA LEU A 283 1.35 18.62 7.82
C LEU A 283 1.12 19.78 8.82
N GLY A 284 1.27 21.02 8.37
CA GLY A 284 0.95 22.20 9.18
C GLY A 284 -0.51 22.60 9.10
N ARG A 285 -0.84 23.69 9.80
CA ARG A 285 -2.19 24.24 9.95
C ARG A 285 -2.89 24.65 8.64
N GLU A 286 -2.14 24.72 7.54
CA GLU A 286 -2.66 25.18 6.25
C GLU A 286 -3.51 24.11 5.57
N MET A 287 -3.18 22.83 5.77
CA MET A 287 -3.88 21.73 5.09
C MET A 287 -4.27 20.57 6.01
N ASN A 288 -3.66 20.44 7.20
CA ASN A 288 -3.81 19.24 8.04
C ASN A 288 -5.22 19.06 8.66
N ASP A 289 -6.12 20.02 8.53
CA ASP A 289 -7.52 19.87 8.95
C ASP A 289 -8.33 19.04 7.94
N ARG A 290 -7.92 19.03 6.65
CA ARG A 290 -8.56 18.29 5.55
C ARG A 290 -7.68 17.17 4.98
N LEU A 291 -6.37 17.37 4.90
CA LEU A 291 -5.41 16.37 4.43
C LEU A 291 -4.97 15.46 5.57
N SER A 292 -4.86 14.17 5.26
CA SER A 292 -4.37 13.13 6.16
C SER A 292 -2.87 12.87 6.00
N GLY A 293 -2.11 13.83 5.46
CA GLY A 293 -0.66 13.73 5.24
C GLY A 293 -0.27 13.36 3.81
N ASN A 294 0.94 12.82 3.64
CA ASN A 294 1.52 12.50 2.35
C ASN A 294 2.57 11.39 2.38
N ILE A 295 2.87 10.86 1.20
CA ILE A 295 3.93 9.90 0.95
C ILE A 295 4.96 10.54 0.01
N ILE A 296 6.24 10.45 0.36
CA ILE A 296 7.35 10.95 -0.44
C ILE A 296 7.77 9.88 -1.45
N TYR A 297 7.79 10.23 -2.73
CA TYR A 297 8.34 9.39 -3.79
C TYR A 297 9.82 9.73 -3.98
N GLU A 298 10.80 8.87 -3.68
CA GLU A 298 10.71 7.51 -3.16
C GLU A 298 11.91 7.18 -2.26
N TYR A 299 11.87 6.06 -1.53
CA TYR A 299 12.95 5.67 -0.62
C TYR A 299 14.24 5.33 -1.37
N PHE A 300 14.17 4.42 -2.35
CA PHE A 300 15.34 3.94 -3.08
C PHE A 300 15.68 4.81 -4.29
N GLN A 301 16.97 5.06 -4.52
CA GLN A 301 17.45 5.80 -5.69
C GLN A 301 17.43 4.95 -6.95
N ASN A 302 16.65 5.40 -7.92
CA ASN A 302 16.55 4.83 -9.25
C ASN A 302 17.05 5.82 -10.32
N VAL A 303 17.03 5.38 -11.59
CA VAL A 303 17.39 6.21 -12.76
C VAL A 303 16.55 7.50 -12.89
N ASN A 304 15.41 7.55 -12.22
CA ASN A 304 14.49 8.69 -12.17
C ASN A 304 14.96 9.82 -11.21
N ASN A 305 15.99 9.60 -10.39
CA ASN A 305 16.55 10.54 -9.43
C ASN A 305 15.59 11.03 -8.31
N TYR A 306 14.74 10.13 -7.79
CA TYR A 306 13.82 10.44 -6.69
C TYR A 306 14.22 9.86 -5.32
N GLY A 307 15.31 9.09 -5.23
CA GLY A 307 15.65 8.36 -4.02
C GLY A 307 16.10 9.22 -2.85
N LEU A 308 15.70 8.81 -1.65
CA LEU A 308 16.25 9.32 -0.39
C LEU A 308 17.57 8.63 -0.02
N VAL A 309 17.73 7.38 -0.42
CA VAL A 309 18.92 6.57 -0.14
C VAL A 309 19.37 5.76 -1.36
N SER A 310 20.65 5.36 -1.38
CA SER A 310 21.15 4.30 -2.25
C SER A 310 21.60 3.11 -1.40
N VAL A 311 21.41 1.90 -1.92
CA VAL A 311 21.76 0.65 -1.23
C VAL A 311 22.82 -0.09 -2.04
N SER A 312 23.86 -0.57 -1.35
CA SER A 312 24.90 -1.42 -1.92
C SER A 312 25.19 -2.55 -0.95
N GLY A 313 24.71 -3.76 -1.28
CA GLY A 313 24.68 -4.89 -0.36
C GLY A 313 23.89 -4.53 0.91
N THR A 314 24.55 -4.58 2.07
CA THR A 314 23.94 -4.21 3.35
C THR A 314 24.15 -2.74 3.75
N SER A 315 24.92 -1.98 2.96
CA SER A 315 25.26 -0.58 3.24
C SER A 315 24.24 0.38 2.61
N VAL A 316 23.80 1.37 3.38
CA VAL A 316 22.86 2.41 2.93
C VAL A 316 23.52 3.77 3.00
N SER A 317 23.55 4.48 1.88
CA SER A 317 24.02 5.87 1.79
C SER A 317 22.84 6.82 1.68
N LYS A 318 22.78 7.83 2.54
CA LYS A 318 21.69 8.81 2.59
C LYS A 318 22.03 10.02 1.71
N PHE A 319 21.10 10.44 0.84
CA PHE A 319 21.26 11.67 0.07
C PHE A 319 20.90 12.92 0.88
N SER A 320 21.16 14.10 0.30
CA SER A 320 20.84 15.38 0.94
C SER A 320 19.34 15.52 1.23
N ASP A 321 18.50 14.96 0.36
CA ASP A 321 17.04 14.89 0.49
C ASP A 321 16.59 14.25 1.80
N TYR A 322 17.18 13.11 2.17
CA TYR A 322 16.87 12.42 3.43
C TYR A 322 17.07 13.36 4.63
N SER A 323 18.19 14.08 4.66
CA SER A 323 18.52 14.94 5.80
C SER A 323 17.59 16.15 5.90
N ARG A 324 17.22 16.75 4.76
CA ARG A 324 16.27 17.88 4.72
C ARG A 324 14.87 17.46 5.12
N LEU A 325 14.39 16.33 4.59
CA LEU A 325 13.09 15.77 4.94
C LEU A 325 13.02 15.42 6.42
N GLN A 326 14.07 14.77 6.95
CA GLN A 326 14.17 14.46 8.39
C GLN A 326 14.08 15.74 9.23
N GLN A 327 14.75 16.83 8.82
CA GLN A 327 14.71 18.10 9.53
C GLN A 327 13.31 18.73 9.49
N ALA A 328 12.62 18.70 8.35
CA ALA A 328 11.25 19.18 8.23
C ALA A 328 10.32 18.40 9.18
N TRP A 329 10.33 17.07 9.08
CA TRP A 329 9.42 16.20 9.85
C TRP A 329 9.70 16.15 11.35
N LYS A 330 10.92 16.49 11.81
CA LYS A 330 11.23 16.67 13.24
C LYS A 330 10.38 17.75 13.91
N THR A 331 9.93 18.74 13.15
CA THR A 331 9.18 19.91 13.68
C THR A 331 7.68 19.85 13.40
N LEU A 332 7.24 18.97 12.49
CA LEU A 332 5.86 18.89 12.03
C LEU A 332 5.14 17.74 12.72
N SER A 333 4.37 18.01 13.77
CA SER A 333 3.55 17.02 14.47
C SER A 333 2.12 17.53 14.57
N PRO A 334 1.24 17.22 13.60
CA PRO A 334 -0.17 17.62 13.66
C PRO A 334 -0.83 17.08 14.95
N ASP A 335 -1.49 17.94 15.72
CA ASP A 335 -2.16 17.54 16.96
C ASP A 335 -3.39 16.66 16.69
N GLY A 336 -4.10 16.95 15.59
CA GLY A 336 -5.32 16.25 15.19
C GLY A 336 -6.48 16.43 16.16
N VAL A 337 -7.52 15.63 15.97
CA VAL A 337 -8.67 15.49 16.87
C VAL A 337 -8.71 14.07 17.45
N LYS A 338 -9.31 13.87 18.63
CA LYS A 338 -9.60 12.53 19.12
C LYS A 338 -10.83 11.94 18.45
N SER A 339 -10.88 10.62 18.29
CA SER A 339 -12.01 9.96 17.63
C SER A 339 -13.33 10.16 18.38
N GLU A 340 -13.29 10.21 19.71
CA GLU A 340 -14.46 10.45 20.58
C GLU A 340 -15.05 11.86 20.41
N ASP A 341 -14.19 12.85 20.14
CA ASP A 341 -14.58 14.24 19.92
C ASP A 341 -14.94 14.52 18.45
N TYR A 342 -14.65 13.58 17.56
CA TYR A 342 -14.91 13.71 16.13
C TYR A 342 -16.28 13.15 15.74
N SER A 343 -17.22 14.04 15.42
CA SER A 343 -18.56 13.70 14.93
C SER A 343 -18.69 14.09 13.45
N PRO A 344 -18.43 13.17 12.50
CA PRO A 344 -18.47 13.50 11.08
C PRO A 344 -19.90 13.80 10.61
N THR A 345 -20.08 14.94 9.94
CA THR A 345 -21.37 15.37 9.37
C THR A 345 -21.37 15.44 7.84
N LEU A 346 -20.20 15.24 7.23
CA LEU A 346 -20.03 15.28 5.78
C LEU A 346 -20.66 14.04 5.15
N THR A 347 -21.35 14.24 4.02
CA THR A 347 -21.99 13.18 3.25
C THR A 347 -21.28 12.96 1.93
N ALA A 348 -21.55 11.82 1.30
CA ALA A 348 -21.13 11.54 -0.07
C ALA A 348 -21.47 12.72 -1.01
N ARG A 349 -20.57 13.00 -1.95
CA ARG A 349 -20.78 14.02 -2.99
C ARG A 349 -21.79 13.55 -4.02
N SER A 350 -22.33 14.50 -4.77
CA SER A 350 -23.12 14.17 -5.97
C SER A 350 -22.22 13.58 -7.05
N CYS A 351 -22.70 12.57 -7.77
CA CYS A 351 -21.95 12.02 -8.88
C CYS A 351 -21.83 13.04 -10.02
N PRO A 352 -20.68 13.11 -10.73
CA PRO A 352 -20.55 14.01 -11.86
C PRO A 352 -21.53 13.67 -12.97
N THR A 353 -22.03 14.71 -13.65
CA THR A 353 -22.87 14.53 -14.83
C THR A 353 -22.01 14.13 -16.02
N SER A 354 -22.45 13.11 -16.77
CA SER A 354 -21.77 12.70 -18.00
C SER A 354 -21.76 13.83 -19.03
N ARG A 355 -20.58 14.12 -19.58
CA ARG A 355 -20.36 15.11 -20.65
C ARG A 355 -19.41 14.55 -21.68
N SER A 356 -19.87 14.45 -22.93
CA SER A 356 -19.05 13.98 -24.04
C SER A 356 -17.78 14.83 -24.20
N GLY A 357 -16.65 14.16 -24.48
CA GLY A 357 -15.34 14.78 -24.66
C GLY A 357 -14.64 15.25 -23.37
N SER A 358 -15.22 15.02 -22.18
CA SER A 358 -14.60 15.33 -20.89
C SER A 358 -14.79 14.21 -19.89
N TRP A 359 -16.00 14.05 -19.35
CA TRP A 359 -16.36 13.02 -18.38
C TRP A 359 -17.41 12.07 -18.96
N GLU A 360 -16.96 11.00 -19.61
CA GLU A 360 -17.86 10.09 -20.36
C GLU A 360 -18.34 8.91 -19.51
N VAL A 361 -18.61 9.16 -18.23
CA VAL A 361 -19.11 8.14 -17.30
C VAL A 361 -20.56 8.44 -16.92
N ASN A 362 -21.43 7.46 -17.10
CA ASN A 362 -22.80 7.53 -16.60
C ASN A 362 -22.84 6.97 -15.17
N ALA A 363 -22.99 7.84 -14.18
CA ALA A 363 -23.00 7.44 -12.78
C ALA A 363 -24.20 6.59 -12.35
N ASN A 364 -25.27 6.55 -13.15
CA ASN A 364 -26.44 5.71 -12.91
C ASN A 364 -26.36 4.36 -13.64
N ALA A 365 -25.32 4.14 -14.45
CA ALA A 365 -25.11 2.84 -15.07
C ALA A 365 -24.68 1.84 -14.00
N GLU A 366 -25.11 0.58 -14.17
CA GLU A 366 -24.64 -0.51 -13.34
C GLU A 366 -23.12 -0.63 -13.46
N LEU A 367 -22.45 -0.78 -12.32
CA LEU A 367 -21.00 -1.00 -12.31
C LEU A 367 -20.70 -2.39 -12.88
N PRO A 368 -19.58 -2.57 -13.60
CA PRO A 368 -19.17 -3.87 -14.12
C PRO A 368 -18.58 -4.76 -13.02
N THR A 369 -19.29 -4.91 -11.90
CA THR A 369 -18.91 -5.79 -10.78
C THR A 369 -19.04 -7.24 -11.19
N LEU A 370 -18.09 -8.06 -10.74
CA LEU A 370 -18.12 -9.51 -10.91
C LEU A 370 -18.77 -10.20 -9.70
N GLY A 371 -18.94 -9.45 -8.60
CA GLY A 371 -19.42 -9.95 -7.32
C GLY A 371 -18.52 -11.04 -6.75
N LEU A 372 -19.10 -11.87 -5.89
CA LEU A 372 -18.40 -12.96 -5.19
C LEU A 372 -18.65 -14.33 -5.84
N SER A 373 -19.07 -14.35 -7.11
CA SER A 373 -19.31 -15.59 -7.84
C SER A 373 -18.05 -16.46 -7.88
N GLY A 374 -18.18 -17.71 -7.41
CA GLY A 374 -17.07 -18.66 -7.30
C GLY A 374 -16.24 -18.56 -6.02
N VAL A 375 -16.50 -17.57 -5.16
CA VAL A 375 -15.84 -17.41 -3.86
C VAL A 375 -16.59 -18.20 -2.80
N THR A 376 -15.89 -19.02 -2.03
CA THR A 376 -16.45 -19.72 -0.87
C THR A 376 -16.17 -18.96 0.42
N THR A 377 -17.13 -18.99 1.34
CA THR A 377 -16.93 -18.51 2.71
C THR A 377 -15.97 -19.44 3.45
N PRO A 378 -15.09 -18.92 4.33
CA PRO A 378 -14.33 -19.76 5.24
C PRO A 378 -15.26 -20.60 6.12
N SER A 379 -14.97 -21.90 6.28
CA SER A 379 -15.75 -22.80 7.14
C SER A 379 -15.64 -22.47 8.63
N ALA A 380 -14.76 -21.54 9.02
CA ALA A 380 -14.62 -21.04 10.38
C ALA A 380 -14.35 -19.53 10.36
N PRO A 381 -14.89 -18.76 11.34
CA PRO A 381 -14.56 -17.35 11.47
C PRO A 381 -13.06 -17.21 11.71
N ARG A 382 -12.37 -16.45 10.85
CA ARG A 382 -10.96 -16.08 11.07
C ARG A 382 -10.95 -15.15 12.29
N TYR A 383 -10.25 -15.55 13.35
CA TYR A 383 -10.21 -14.85 14.63
C TYR A 383 -9.84 -13.37 14.42
N THR A 384 -10.74 -12.47 14.76
CA THR A 384 -10.42 -11.05 14.91
C THR A 384 -9.49 -10.88 16.11
N SER A 385 -8.38 -10.17 15.93
CA SER A 385 -7.55 -9.71 17.05
C SER A 385 -8.44 -8.90 18.02
N THR A 386 -8.22 -9.12 19.31
CA THR A 386 -9.10 -8.71 20.42
C THR A 386 -9.46 -7.23 20.39
N VAL A 387 -10.72 -6.92 20.07
CA VAL A 387 -11.35 -5.64 20.41
C VAL A 387 -11.62 -5.62 21.92
N TYR A 388 -11.08 -4.63 22.62
CA TYR A 388 -11.48 -4.32 24.00
C TYR A 388 -12.96 -3.90 24.01
N PRO A 389 -13.84 -4.54 24.79
CA PRO A 389 -15.25 -4.15 24.86
C PRO A 389 -15.40 -2.87 25.69
N GLY A 390 -15.56 -1.73 25.00
CA GLY A 390 -16.26 -0.56 25.53
C GLY A 390 -17.77 -0.79 25.41
N ALA A 391 -18.46 -0.79 26.55
CA ALA A 391 -19.86 -1.17 26.70
C ALA A 391 -20.86 -0.17 26.07
N SER A 392 -22.08 -0.70 25.89
CA SER A 392 -23.35 -0.09 25.47
C SER A 392 -23.60 -0.19 23.96
N GLY A 393 -24.45 -1.08 23.42
CA GLY A 393 -25.61 -1.78 23.98
C GLY A 393 -26.84 -1.39 23.18
N SER A 394 -27.15 -2.12 22.09
CA SER A 394 -28.49 -2.20 21.47
C SER A 394 -28.51 -3.39 20.51
N SER A 395 -29.07 -4.50 20.98
CA SER A 395 -29.38 -5.68 20.19
C SER A 395 -30.71 -5.48 19.44
N LEU A 396 -30.69 -5.50 18.11
CA LEU A 396 -31.87 -5.83 17.30
C LEU A 396 -31.74 -7.30 16.88
N SER A 397 -32.66 -8.15 17.34
CA SER A 397 -32.92 -9.47 16.75
C SER A 397 -34.30 -9.48 16.11
N SER A 398 -34.34 -9.82 14.83
CA SER A 398 -35.54 -10.18 14.08
C SER A 398 -35.88 -11.66 14.25
N GLY A 399 -37.16 -11.99 14.45
CA GLY A 399 -37.73 -13.32 14.22
C GLY A 399 -38.86 -13.72 15.17
N GLY A 400 -40.12 -13.57 14.75
CA GLY A 400 -41.27 -14.33 15.31
C GLY A 400 -41.48 -15.66 14.57
N PRO A 401 -42.62 -16.38 14.70
CA PRO A 401 -43.74 -16.23 15.65
C PRO A 401 -44.06 -17.54 16.43
N THR A 402 -44.85 -17.48 17.50
CA THR A 402 -45.87 -18.51 17.85
C THR A 402 -46.72 -18.08 19.06
N ASP A 403 -48.02 -18.33 18.94
CA ASP A 403 -49.11 -18.05 19.87
C ASP A 403 -48.97 -18.68 21.27
N SER A 404 -49.38 -17.97 22.32
CA SER A 404 -50.62 -18.27 23.07
C SER A 404 -50.79 -17.42 24.35
N ASN A 405 -52.03 -16.98 24.55
CA ASN A 405 -52.55 -16.10 25.60
C ASN A 405 -52.31 -16.56 27.05
N LYS A 406 -52.07 -15.59 27.96
CA LYS A 406 -52.97 -15.28 29.10
C LYS A 406 -52.54 -14.02 29.89
N GLU A 407 -53.51 -13.14 30.10
CA GLU A 407 -53.49 -11.95 30.95
C GLU A 407 -53.36 -12.28 32.45
N ASN A 408 -52.62 -11.48 33.22
CA ASN A 408 -53.20 -10.56 34.22
C ASN A 408 -52.12 -9.67 34.89
N SER A 409 -52.43 -8.38 34.96
CA SER A 409 -51.76 -7.31 35.73
C SER A 409 -52.43 -7.14 37.13
N PRO A 410 -52.13 -6.13 38.00
CA PRO A 410 -50.99 -5.19 38.09
C PRO A 410 -50.46 -4.91 39.54
N ALA A 411 -49.35 -4.14 39.60
CA ALA A 411 -48.97 -3.08 40.59
C ALA A 411 -48.80 -3.45 42.10
N THR A 412 -47.91 -2.87 42.92
CA THR A 412 -47.48 -1.46 43.08
C THR A 412 -46.34 -1.37 44.12
N ASN A 413 -45.56 -0.28 44.06
CA ASN A 413 -44.92 0.48 45.16
C ASN A 413 -43.61 0.05 45.87
N LYS A 414 -42.59 0.91 45.65
CA LYS A 414 -41.51 1.41 46.54
C LYS A 414 -42.11 2.04 47.85
N PRO A 415 -41.35 2.51 48.88
CA PRO A 415 -39.89 2.58 49.07
C PRO A 415 -39.34 2.32 50.51
N ASN A 416 -38.00 2.33 50.59
CA ASN A 416 -37.14 2.98 51.61
C ASN A 416 -36.59 2.25 52.86
N SER A 417 -35.26 2.39 52.95
CA SER A 417 -34.37 2.73 54.09
C SER A 417 -34.00 1.73 55.22
N SER A 418 -32.67 1.68 55.38
CA SER A 418 -31.84 1.69 56.60
C SER A 418 -31.44 0.40 57.33
N GLN A 419 -30.13 0.13 57.20
CA GLN A 419 -29.11 -0.20 58.21
C GLN A 419 -29.33 -1.34 59.23
N GLY A 420 -28.31 -2.21 59.30
CA GLY A 420 -27.99 -3.06 60.44
C GLY A 420 -26.77 -3.94 60.13
N GLU A 421 -25.63 -3.61 60.75
CA GLU A 421 -24.39 -4.39 60.71
C GLU A 421 -24.56 -5.78 61.34
N SER A 422 -23.86 -6.79 60.81
CA SER A 422 -23.32 -7.88 61.63
C SER A 422 -22.13 -8.57 60.94
N SER A 423 -21.01 -8.56 61.66
CA SER A 423 -19.76 -9.30 61.46
C SER A 423 -19.94 -10.83 61.35
N GLY A 424 -19.15 -11.50 60.52
CA GLY A 424 -18.97 -12.96 60.61
C GLY A 424 -18.21 -13.64 59.46
N SER A 425 -16.92 -13.91 59.70
CA SER A 425 -16.11 -15.09 59.25
C SER A 425 -15.98 -15.46 57.77
N SER A 426 -14.74 -15.36 57.25
CA SER A 426 -14.29 -15.95 55.99
C SER A 426 -14.24 -17.49 56.06
N PRO A 427 -14.60 -18.23 54.99
CA PRO A 427 -14.52 -19.69 54.98
C PRO A 427 -13.05 -20.14 54.80
N GLY A 428 -12.58 -20.98 55.71
CA GLY A 428 -11.29 -21.66 55.58
C GLY A 428 -11.28 -22.65 54.41
N LEU A 429 -10.18 -22.69 53.66
CA LEU A 429 -9.98 -23.61 52.55
C LEU A 429 -10.03 -25.07 53.03
N SER A 430 -10.72 -25.93 52.28
CA SER A 430 -10.79 -27.37 52.48
C SER A 430 -9.39 -27.98 52.59
N VAL A 431 -9.23 -28.97 53.48
CA VAL A 431 -7.98 -29.74 53.68
C VAL A 431 -7.45 -30.33 52.36
N GLY A 432 -8.32 -30.63 51.40
CA GLY A 432 -7.93 -31.08 50.06
C GLY A 432 -7.28 -30.00 49.18
N ALA A 433 -7.69 -28.73 49.33
CA ALA A 433 -7.10 -27.60 48.60
C ALA A 433 -5.70 -27.27 49.14
N ILE A 434 -5.48 -27.41 50.45
CA ILE A 434 -4.17 -27.20 51.08
C ILE A 434 -3.17 -28.28 50.62
N ALA A 435 -3.60 -29.55 50.54
CA ALA A 435 -2.76 -30.63 50.05
C ALA A 435 -2.35 -30.45 48.57
N GLY A 436 -3.27 -29.99 47.72
CA GLY A 436 -2.98 -29.72 46.30
C GLY A 436 -1.97 -28.58 46.09
N ILE A 437 -2.07 -27.51 46.89
CA ILE A 437 -1.14 -26.37 46.82
C ILE A 437 0.27 -26.79 47.25
N VAL A 438 0.41 -27.61 48.30
CA VAL A 438 1.72 -28.07 48.77
C VAL A 438 2.42 -28.94 47.72
N ILE A 439 1.68 -29.84 47.05
CA ILE A 439 2.25 -30.69 45.99
C ILE A 439 2.65 -29.83 44.78
N GLY A 440 1.82 -28.86 44.38
CA GLY A 440 2.13 -27.94 43.29
C GLY A 440 3.40 -27.12 43.53
N VAL A 441 3.57 -26.60 44.76
CA VAL A 441 4.77 -25.83 45.14
C VAL A 441 6.02 -26.71 45.11
N LEU A 442 5.94 -27.96 45.59
CA LEU A 442 7.10 -28.87 45.57
C LEU A 442 7.54 -29.24 44.14
N VAL A 443 6.59 -29.40 43.20
CA VAL A 443 6.91 -29.64 41.79
C VAL A 443 7.59 -28.43 41.15
N VAL A 444 7.09 -27.22 41.41
CA VAL A 444 7.68 -25.98 40.89
C VAL A 444 9.09 -25.76 41.45
N VAL A 445 9.31 -26.00 42.75
CA VAL A 445 10.65 -25.92 43.36
C VAL A 445 11.61 -26.95 42.76
N GLY A 446 11.13 -28.18 42.50
CA GLY A 446 11.92 -29.21 41.82
C GLY A 446 12.35 -28.81 40.40
N LEU A 447 11.44 -28.19 39.63
CA LEU A 447 11.75 -27.70 38.28
C LEU A 447 12.76 -26.55 38.27
N ILE A 448 12.65 -25.62 39.24
CA ILE A 448 13.60 -24.50 39.40
C ILE A 448 14.99 -25.02 39.78
N LEU A 449 15.07 -25.99 40.69
CA LEU A 449 16.35 -26.62 41.07
C LEU A 449 16.97 -27.38 39.89
N SER A 450 16.17 -28.10 39.10
CA SER A 450 16.63 -28.78 37.89
C SER A 450 17.16 -27.79 36.84
N PHE A 451 16.42 -26.71 36.58
CA PHE A 451 16.81 -25.68 35.61
C PHE A 451 18.08 -24.93 36.03
N THR A 452 18.21 -24.58 37.31
CA THR A 452 19.42 -23.92 37.83
C THR A 452 20.65 -24.84 37.75
N LEU A 453 20.50 -26.14 38.05
CA LEU A 453 21.57 -27.12 37.85
C LEU A 453 21.95 -27.25 36.37
N LEU A 454 20.99 -27.19 35.45
CA LEU A 454 21.22 -27.25 34.01
C LEU A 454 21.92 -25.99 33.48
N CYS A 455 21.57 -24.81 33.98
CA CYS A 455 22.27 -23.55 33.70
C CYS A 455 23.71 -23.54 34.24
N LEU A 456 23.92 -24.03 35.47
CA LEU A 456 25.27 -24.15 36.05
C LEU A 456 26.12 -25.16 35.29
N TRP A 457 25.53 -26.27 34.83
CA TRP A 457 26.20 -27.25 34.00
C TRP A 457 26.58 -26.68 32.62
N ARG A 458 25.68 -25.95 31.95
CA ARG A 458 25.97 -25.24 30.70
C ARG A 458 27.06 -24.18 30.86
N LYS A 459 27.04 -23.39 31.94
CA LYS A 459 28.10 -22.41 32.24
C LYS A 459 29.47 -23.10 32.46
N ARG A 460 29.50 -24.23 33.16
CA ARG A 460 30.72 -25.03 33.33
C ARG A 460 31.24 -25.58 32.00
N LYS A 461 30.35 -26.01 31.09
CA LYS A 461 30.73 -26.50 29.75
C LYS A 461 31.32 -25.39 28.87
N ILE A 462 30.73 -24.18 28.88
CA ILE A 462 31.24 -23.02 28.14
C ILE A 462 32.60 -22.56 28.70
N ARG A 463 32.80 -22.59 30.02
CA ARG A 463 34.08 -22.23 30.64
C ARG A 463 35.21 -23.16 30.21
N LYS A 464 34.94 -24.47 30.11
CA LYS A 464 35.90 -25.46 29.57
C LYS A 464 36.23 -25.23 28.08
N LEU A 465 35.25 -24.81 27.28
CA LEU A 465 35.48 -24.46 25.87
C LEU A 465 36.34 -23.18 25.73
N ASN A 466 36.09 -22.17 26.55
CA ASN A 466 36.86 -20.92 26.54
C ASN A 466 38.29 -21.08 27.07
N GLU A 467 38.52 -21.99 28.03
CA GLU A 467 39.88 -22.35 28.47
C GLU A 467 40.64 -23.13 27.39
N GLY A 468 39.96 -23.98 26.62
CA GLY A 468 40.53 -24.62 25.43
C GLY A 468 40.91 -23.63 24.32
N LEU A 469 40.10 -22.59 24.11
CA LEU A 469 40.38 -21.56 23.11
C LEU A 469 41.57 -20.66 23.51
N LYS A 470 41.69 -20.32 24.81
CA LYS A 470 42.83 -19.53 25.33
C LYS A 470 44.14 -20.31 25.36
N ALA A 471 44.09 -21.64 25.48
CA ALA A 471 45.29 -22.48 25.36
C ALA A 471 45.76 -22.65 23.90
N ALA A 472 44.89 -22.39 22.92
CA ALA A 472 45.22 -22.45 21.49
C ALA A 472 45.77 -21.13 20.90
N SER A 473 45.64 -20.00 21.62
CA SER A 473 46.18 -18.71 21.24
C SER A 473 47.42 -18.37 22.07
N GLY A 474 48.61 -18.68 21.57
CA GLY A 474 49.88 -18.22 22.13
C GLY A 474 50.08 -16.69 22.00
N PRO A 475 51.04 -16.09 22.74
CA PRO A 475 51.15 -14.64 22.86
C PRO A 475 51.72 -13.99 21.58
N LEU A 476 51.03 -12.94 21.11
CA LEU A 476 51.49 -12.06 20.02
C LEU A 476 52.50 -11.04 20.55
N ASN A 477 53.68 -11.03 19.92
CA ASN A 477 54.75 -10.06 20.12
C ASN A 477 54.55 -8.86 19.17
N PRO A 478 54.59 -7.59 19.62
CA PRO A 478 54.38 -6.44 18.75
C PRO A 478 55.72 -5.78 18.41
N GLU A 479 56.39 -6.21 17.36
CA GLU A 479 57.41 -5.36 16.72
C GLU A 479 57.74 -5.83 15.30
N SER A 480 57.96 -4.83 14.44
CA SER A 480 58.35 -4.86 13.02
C SER A 480 57.22 -4.97 11.99
N ASP A 481 56.86 -3.84 11.38
CA ASP A 481 57.24 -3.65 9.98
C ASP A 481 57.19 -2.17 9.55
N LYS A 482 58.27 -1.77 8.89
CA LYS A 482 58.54 -0.46 8.33
C LYS A 482 59.18 -0.72 6.97
N ILE A 483 58.80 0.10 5.97
CA ILE A 483 59.56 0.42 4.73
C ILE A 483 59.41 -0.66 3.62
N ALA A 484 59.28 -0.39 2.31
CA ALA A 484 59.42 0.78 1.45
C ALA A 484 58.57 0.61 0.17
N VAL A 485 58.32 1.76 -0.48
CA VAL A 485 57.96 1.93 -1.88
C VAL A 485 59.19 1.71 -2.78
N ALA A 486 59.04 0.98 -3.89
CA ALA A 486 59.91 1.09 -5.05
C ALA A 486 59.14 0.71 -6.34
N SER A 487 59.52 1.39 -7.41
CA SER A 487 58.88 1.54 -8.72
C SER A 487 59.60 0.77 -9.84
N GLU A 488 58.92 0.63 -10.99
CA GLU A 488 59.41 0.31 -12.36
C GLU A 488 59.88 -1.14 -12.63
N ASP A 489 59.77 -1.77 -13.80
CA ASP A 489 58.93 -1.76 -15.02
C ASP A 489 59.31 -3.10 -15.76
N PRO A 490 59.04 -3.37 -17.06
CA PRO A 490 58.16 -4.45 -17.52
C PRO A 490 58.88 -5.61 -18.25
N ASP A 491 58.27 -6.81 -18.26
CA ASP A 491 58.18 -7.74 -19.42
C ASP A 491 57.80 -9.15 -18.94
N GLU A 492 56.55 -9.57 -19.15
CA GLU A 492 56.24 -10.76 -19.95
C GLU A 492 54.73 -11.00 -20.01
N ARG A 493 54.25 -11.11 -21.25
CA ARG A 493 52.87 -11.31 -21.66
C ARG A 493 52.56 -12.82 -21.70
N LYS A 494 51.48 -13.28 -21.05
CA LYS A 494 50.59 -14.35 -21.56
C LYS A 494 49.28 -14.51 -20.75
N THR A 495 48.22 -13.91 -21.31
CA THR A 495 46.87 -14.48 -21.56
C THR A 495 46.09 -15.18 -20.43
N SER A 496 45.00 -14.55 -19.97
CA SER A 496 43.63 -15.02 -20.27
C SER A 496 42.60 -13.93 -19.96
N SER A 497 41.71 -13.72 -20.92
CA SER A 497 40.67 -12.70 -21.04
C SER A 497 39.39 -13.01 -20.27
N TYR A 498 38.70 -12.00 -19.73
CA TYR A 498 37.33 -11.66 -20.14
C TYR A 498 36.98 -10.22 -19.76
N TYR A 499 36.41 -9.49 -20.72
CA TYR A 499 36.30 -8.03 -20.81
C TYR A 499 35.11 -7.47 -20.02
N GLY A 500 35.37 -6.43 -19.22
CA GLY A 500 34.44 -5.32 -18.98
C GLY A 500 34.76 -4.18 -19.95
N SER A 501 33.76 -3.41 -20.37
CA SER A 501 33.93 -2.24 -21.24
C SER A 501 33.75 -0.96 -20.44
N SER A 502 34.85 -0.21 -20.34
CA SER A 502 34.95 1.16 -19.84
C SER A 502 34.46 2.20 -20.86
N TYR A 503 33.84 3.27 -20.38
CA TYR A 503 33.77 4.55 -21.10
C TYR A 503 35.09 5.31 -20.96
N ALA A 504 35.57 5.90 -22.05
CA ALA A 504 36.71 6.80 -22.06
C ALA A 504 36.22 8.25 -22.23
N GLU A 505 36.67 9.13 -21.35
CA GLU A 505 36.61 10.58 -21.50
C GLU A 505 37.72 11.08 -22.45
N LEU A 506 37.37 12.03 -23.31
CA LEU A 506 38.30 12.94 -23.98
C LEU A 506 37.64 14.33 -24.06
N GLU A 507 38.40 15.36 -23.70
CA GLU A 507 38.13 16.80 -23.90
C GLU A 507 39.49 17.49 -24.18
N PRO A 508 39.57 18.75 -24.64
CA PRO A 508 38.65 19.50 -25.53
C PRO A 508 39.40 20.21 -26.68
N GLN A 509 38.66 20.73 -27.68
CA GLN A 509 38.89 22.09 -28.23
C GLN A 509 37.85 22.52 -29.30
N HIS A 510 37.17 23.63 -28.98
CA HIS A 510 36.63 24.72 -29.80
C HIS A 510 35.53 24.55 -30.88
N ARG A 511 34.46 25.35 -30.60
CA ARG A 511 33.62 26.20 -31.46
C ARG A 511 32.32 25.64 -32.05
N ALA A 512 31.23 26.01 -31.35
CA ALA A 512 29.99 26.65 -31.81
C ALA A 512 29.38 26.21 -33.15
N ALA A 513 28.25 25.49 -33.06
CA ALA A 513 27.10 25.70 -33.93
C ALA A 513 25.81 25.26 -33.21
N GLU A 514 24.88 26.17 -33.18
CA GLU A 514 23.51 26.13 -32.68
C GLU A 514 22.64 25.26 -33.62
N LEU A 515 21.97 24.22 -33.12
CA LEU A 515 20.90 23.53 -33.86
C LEU A 515 19.77 23.00 -32.94
N ASP A 516 18.59 23.47 -33.29
CA ASP A 516 17.21 23.22 -32.85
C ASP A 516 16.77 21.72 -32.94
N PRO A 517 15.97 21.19 -31.99
CA PRO A 517 15.42 19.85 -32.07
C PRO A 517 14.03 19.81 -32.72
N SER A 518 13.88 19.07 -33.83
CA SER A 518 12.70 18.22 -34.09
C SER A 518 12.67 17.68 -35.53
N ARG A 519 12.53 16.36 -35.69
CA ARG A 519 11.66 15.73 -36.71
C ARG A 519 11.62 14.21 -36.58
N GLY A 520 10.40 13.70 -36.50
CA GLY A 520 10.00 12.31 -36.67
C GLY A 520 8.67 12.25 -37.43
N TYR A 521 8.71 12.73 -38.68
CA TYR A 521 7.93 12.36 -39.87
C TYR A 521 6.46 11.86 -39.77
N ALA A 522 5.54 12.73 -40.22
CA ALA A 522 4.36 12.34 -41.02
C ALA A 522 4.56 12.87 -42.46
N ALA A 523 4.28 12.04 -43.47
CA ALA A 523 4.36 12.40 -44.88
C ALA A 523 3.03 12.99 -45.39
N PRO A 524 3.00 14.14 -46.08
CA PRO A 524 1.82 14.65 -46.76
C PRO A 524 1.88 14.50 -48.29
N LEU A 525 0.71 14.27 -48.91
CA LEU A 525 0.48 14.43 -50.36
C LEU A 525 0.23 15.91 -50.70
N PRO A 526 0.55 16.39 -51.92
CA PRO A 526 0.70 17.81 -52.22
C PRO A 526 -0.59 18.47 -52.74
N ALA A 527 -0.77 19.76 -52.40
CA ALA A 527 -1.65 20.69 -53.09
C ALA A 527 -0.84 21.93 -53.50
N ASN A 528 -0.79 22.21 -54.81
CA ASN A 528 -0.17 23.41 -55.37
C ASN A 528 -1.18 24.56 -55.42
N GLU A 529 -0.76 25.68 -54.79
CA GLU A 529 -0.74 27.07 -55.27
C GLU A 529 -1.96 27.70 -56.00
N LEU A 530 -2.47 28.83 -55.46
CA LEU A 530 -2.18 30.23 -55.89
C LEU A 530 -3.19 31.20 -55.19
N SER A 531 -2.76 32.02 -54.23
CA SER A 531 -2.53 33.48 -54.33
C SER A 531 -3.75 34.43 -54.22
N THR A 532 -3.76 35.19 -53.11
CA THR A 532 -4.08 36.63 -52.96
C THR A 532 -5.36 37.23 -53.56
N GLN A 533 -6.23 37.83 -52.73
CA GLN A 533 -6.37 39.29 -52.52
C GLN A 533 -7.53 39.59 -51.54
N GLY A 534 -7.48 40.79 -50.94
CA GLY A 534 -8.24 41.21 -49.75
C GLY A 534 -9.75 41.48 -49.90
N PRO A 535 -10.36 42.13 -48.89
CA PRO A 535 -11.76 41.94 -48.51
C PRO A 535 -12.70 42.93 -49.19
N LEU A 536 -14.00 42.58 -49.27
CA LEU A 536 -15.19 43.45 -49.12
C LEU A 536 -16.45 42.71 -49.62
N GLY A 537 -17.58 42.95 -48.96
CA GLY A 537 -18.90 42.92 -49.62
C GLY A 537 -19.93 41.92 -49.10
N TYR A 538 -20.85 42.44 -48.28
CA TYR A 538 -22.21 41.92 -48.09
C TYR A 538 -22.93 41.71 -49.43
N SER A 539 -23.79 40.69 -49.53
CA SER A 539 -25.19 40.79 -50.03
C SER A 539 -25.88 39.41 -50.12
N GLU A 540 -27.00 39.32 -49.41
CA GLU A 540 -28.31 38.79 -49.80
C GLU A 540 -28.49 37.35 -50.35
N LEU A 541 -29.28 36.58 -49.59
CA LEU A 541 -30.07 35.43 -50.01
C LEU A 541 -31.18 35.83 -51.01
N PRO A 542 -31.59 34.91 -51.90
CA PRO A 542 -32.99 34.82 -52.31
C PRO A 542 -33.62 33.43 -52.07
N PRO A 543 -34.95 33.34 -52.07
CA PRO A 543 -35.70 32.25 -51.42
C PRO A 543 -36.27 31.20 -52.39
N GLY A 544 -36.55 30.01 -51.85
CA GLY A 544 -37.73 29.20 -52.19
C GLY A 544 -37.69 28.34 -53.46
N GLY A 545 -37.85 27.03 -53.28
CA GLY A 545 -38.11 26.09 -54.38
C GLY A 545 -38.20 24.65 -53.90
N ASP A 546 -39.38 24.25 -53.46
CA ASP A 546 -39.77 22.87 -53.15
C ASP A 546 -40.04 22.09 -54.45
N THR A 547 -39.36 20.95 -54.65
CA THR A 547 -39.88 19.82 -55.44
C THR A 547 -39.21 18.51 -55.05
N SER A 548 -40.05 17.60 -54.58
CA SER A 548 -39.90 16.15 -54.45
C SER A 548 -39.11 15.47 -55.58
N GLN A 549 -38.08 14.68 -55.25
CA GLN A 549 -37.71 13.48 -56.01
C GLN A 549 -37.27 12.34 -55.09
N VAL A 550 -38.05 11.26 -55.15
CA VAL A 550 -37.79 9.95 -54.56
C VAL A 550 -36.75 9.25 -55.43
N TYR A 551 -35.55 9.01 -54.91
CA TYR A 551 -34.59 8.09 -55.51
C TYR A 551 -34.86 6.67 -55.02
N MET A 552 -35.32 5.81 -55.93
CA MET A 552 -35.37 4.36 -55.72
C MET A 552 -33.95 3.79 -55.83
N ALA A 553 -33.49 3.08 -54.80
CA ALA A 553 -32.26 2.31 -54.82
C ALA A 553 -32.46 0.98 -55.60
N PRO A 554 -31.48 0.53 -56.41
CA PRO A 554 -31.54 -0.78 -57.08
C PRO A 554 -31.20 -1.94 -56.12
N PRO A 555 -31.59 -3.19 -56.43
CA PRO A 555 -31.52 -4.30 -55.50
C PRO A 555 -30.08 -4.81 -55.32
N VAL A 556 -29.71 -5.06 -54.06
CA VAL A 556 -28.42 -5.65 -53.66
C VAL A 556 -28.41 -7.13 -54.02
N GLN A 557 -27.44 -7.54 -54.85
CA GLN A 557 -27.09 -8.95 -55.05
C GLN A 557 -26.26 -9.44 -53.86
N ASN A 558 -26.70 -10.54 -53.24
CA ASN A 558 -25.92 -11.28 -52.24
C ASN A 558 -24.65 -11.86 -52.88
N GLN A 559 -23.50 -11.30 -52.55
CA GLN A 559 -22.21 -11.98 -52.69
C GLN A 559 -21.75 -12.43 -51.31
N THR A 560 -21.62 -13.74 -51.14
CA THR A 560 -21.01 -14.38 -49.98
C THR A 560 -19.51 -14.03 -49.98
N GLN A 561 -19.12 -12.98 -49.25
CA GLN A 561 -17.72 -12.71 -48.97
C GLN A 561 -17.23 -13.71 -47.92
N THR A 562 -16.37 -14.63 -48.35
CA THR A 562 -15.53 -15.42 -47.45
C THR A 562 -14.66 -14.48 -46.63
N ALA A 563 -14.67 -14.66 -45.30
CA ALA A 563 -13.89 -13.85 -44.36
C ALA A 563 -12.40 -13.83 -44.78
N PRO A 564 -11.72 -12.67 -44.69
CA PRO A 564 -10.30 -12.59 -45.02
C PRO A 564 -9.48 -13.48 -44.09
N GLU A 565 -8.52 -14.22 -44.64
CA GLU A 565 -7.59 -15.01 -43.84
C GLU A 565 -6.87 -14.10 -42.83
N PRO A 566 -6.75 -14.53 -41.56
CA PRO A 566 -6.02 -13.78 -40.55
C PRO A 566 -4.55 -13.63 -40.98
N SER A 567 -3.98 -12.45 -40.73
CA SER A 567 -2.58 -12.18 -41.09
C SER A 567 -1.61 -13.21 -40.47
N PRO A 568 -0.44 -13.44 -41.08
CA PRO A 568 0.58 -14.36 -40.53
C PRO A 568 0.99 -14.02 -39.08
N HIS A 569 0.86 -12.76 -38.67
CA HIS A 569 1.11 -12.34 -37.29
C HIS A 569 0.01 -12.85 -36.33
N VAL A 570 -1.26 -12.75 -36.72
CA VAL A 570 -2.40 -13.26 -35.95
C VAL A 570 -2.38 -14.78 -35.88
N GLN A 571 -1.98 -15.45 -36.96
CA GLN A 571 -1.79 -16.90 -36.96
C GLN A 571 -0.68 -17.33 -35.99
N ARG A 572 0.47 -16.62 -36.00
CA ARG A 572 1.56 -16.87 -35.05
C ARG A 572 1.16 -16.61 -33.60
N GLN A 573 0.37 -15.58 -33.32
CA GLN A 573 -0.14 -15.34 -31.96
C GLN A 573 -1.08 -16.47 -31.49
N ARG A 574 -1.94 -16.97 -32.37
CA ARG A 574 -2.79 -18.13 -32.08
C ARG A 574 -1.98 -19.40 -31.84
N GLU A 575 -0.91 -19.63 -32.60
CA GLU A 575 -0.01 -20.77 -32.37
C GLU A 575 0.72 -20.67 -31.02
N ILE A 576 1.16 -19.46 -30.64
CA ILE A 576 1.78 -19.23 -29.32
C ILE A 576 0.77 -19.48 -28.19
N GLU A 577 -0.46 -18.99 -28.35
CA GLU A 577 -1.55 -19.19 -27.39
C GLU A 577 -1.94 -20.67 -27.25
N MET A 578 -2.05 -21.40 -28.36
CA MET A 578 -2.33 -22.84 -28.35
C MET A 578 -1.19 -23.64 -27.72
N ASN A 579 0.07 -23.33 -28.04
CA ASN A 579 1.23 -23.99 -27.43
C ASN A 579 1.28 -23.72 -25.92
N TRP A 580 0.91 -22.52 -25.48
CA TRP A 580 0.82 -22.18 -24.07
C TRP A 580 -0.30 -22.96 -23.36
N LEU A 581 -1.50 -23.03 -23.95
CA LEU A 581 -2.62 -23.80 -23.41
C LEU A 581 -2.30 -25.30 -23.29
N GLU A 582 -1.66 -25.89 -24.31
CA GLU A 582 -1.22 -27.28 -24.27
C GLU A 582 -0.16 -27.53 -23.17
N SER A 583 0.75 -26.57 -22.96
CA SER A 583 1.75 -26.66 -21.90
C SER A 583 1.13 -26.60 -20.49
N GLU A 584 0.12 -25.74 -20.29
CA GLU A 584 -0.56 -25.62 -18.99
C GLU A 584 -1.46 -26.83 -18.72
N GLU A 585 -2.13 -27.37 -19.75
CA GLU A 585 -2.89 -28.62 -19.62
C GLU A 585 -1.98 -29.80 -19.26
N ALA A 586 -0.80 -29.91 -19.88
CA ALA A 586 0.21 -30.91 -19.54
C ALA A 586 0.68 -30.77 -18.08
N ARG A 587 0.90 -29.54 -17.60
CA ARG A 587 1.31 -29.25 -16.22
C ARG A 587 0.22 -29.63 -15.21
N ILE A 588 -1.04 -29.33 -15.51
CA ILE A 588 -2.20 -29.73 -14.69
C ILE A 588 -2.33 -31.25 -14.66
N ARG A 589 -2.11 -31.93 -15.78
CA ARG A 589 -2.13 -33.40 -15.85
C ARG A 589 -1.05 -34.03 -14.98
N GLN A 590 0.18 -33.54 -15.05
CA GLN A 590 1.28 -34.00 -14.17
C GLN A 590 0.95 -33.78 -12.68
N ARG A 591 0.37 -32.64 -12.33
CA ARG A 591 -0.04 -32.35 -10.95
C ARG A 591 -1.13 -33.30 -10.46
N ARG A 592 -2.11 -33.65 -11.30
CA ARG A 592 -3.15 -34.64 -10.97
C ARG A 592 -2.58 -36.04 -10.79
N GLU A 593 -1.58 -36.43 -11.60
CA GLU A 593 -0.89 -37.72 -11.48
C GLU A 593 -0.13 -37.82 -10.15
N LEU A 594 0.60 -36.77 -9.76
CA LEU A 594 1.32 -36.68 -8.48
C LEU A 594 0.37 -36.76 -7.28
N LEU A 595 -0.77 -36.08 -7.34
CA LEU A 595 -1.78 -36.14 -6.28
C LEU A 595 -2.44 -37.52 -6.18
N ARG A 596 -2.65 -38.25 -7.29
CA ARG A 596 -3.11 -39.65 -7.25
C ARG A 596 -2.08 -40.58 -6.62
N GLN A 597 -0.79 -40.37 -6.89
CA GLN A 597 0.28 -41.17 -6.29
C GLN A 597 0.41 -40.92 -4.78
N GLN A 598 0.17 -39.69 -4.32
CA GLN A 598 0.17 -39.35 -2.89
C GLN A 598 -1.09 -39.80 -2.15
N GLY A 599 -2.23 -39.95 -2.84
CA GLY A 599 -3.50 -40.39 -2.25
C GLY A 599 -3.74 -41.91 -2.23
N GLY A 600 -2.86 -42.71 -2.84
CA GLY A 600 -3.01 -44.17 -2.95
C GLY A 600 -2.34 -44.99 -1.84
N GLY A 601 -1.78 -44.35 -0.81
CA GLY A 601 -1.13 -44.99 0.33
C GLY A 601 -1.91 -44.79 1.62
N ASN A 602 -3.04 -45.47 1.76
CA ASN A 602 -3.67 -45.82 3.05
C ASN A 602 -4.61 -47.01 2.86
#